data_AF-A0A5C8GC76-F1
#
_entry.id   AF-A0A5C8GC76-F1
#
_cell.length_a   1.000
_cell.length_b   1.000
_cell.length_c   1.000
_cell.angle_alpha   90.00
_cell.angle_beta   90.00
_cell.angle_gamma   90.00
#
_symmetry.space_group_name_H-M   'P 1'
#
loop_
_entity.id
_entity.type
_entity.pdbx_description
1 polymer ?
#
loop_
_entity_poly.entity_id
_entity_poly.type
_entity_poly.pdbx_seq_one_letter_code
_entity_poly.pdbx_strand_id
1 'polypeptide(L)'
;MPKFQNYLLPPPPTHTHNESRKILCAIGSISHTTALQVKTIHQYRKIGLIRFRPENLIDSSLYDNEINNIVNEVIDKFKSFDICILVSENLYRDKPLDFDEIALISKIDIEYLSNLINERLAISIGKILEKVRVDALYTSGGDTTIKICSQLNSCNLDIQYSIFPLVVYAKLSGGKYQGLDLITKGGGVGDAESLIKCVDFLIHK
;
A
#
# COMPACT_ATOMS: atom_id res chain seq x y z
N MET A 1 47.36 7.36 -5.03
CA MET A 1 46.07 6.72 -5.35
C MET A 1 45.35 6.39 -4.05
N PRO A 2 44.18 6.96 -3.78
CA PRO A 2 43.47 6.75 -2.52
C PRO A 2 42.77 5.37 -2.52
N LYS A 3 42.85 4.67 -1.38
CA LYS A 3 42.23 3.36 -1.16
C LYS A 3 40.73 3.53 -1.00
N PHE A 4 39.94 2.86 -1.84
CA PHE A 4 38.49 2.74 -1.64
C PHE A 4 38.23 1.87 -0.40
N GLN A 5 37.62 2.48 0.61
CA GLN A 5 37.17 1.83 1.82
C GLN A 5 35.78 1.24 1.53
N ASN A 6 35.69 -0.10 1.50
CA ASN A 6 34.44 -0.82 1.33
C ASN A 6 33.49 -0.48 2.47
N TYR A 7 32.48 0.36 2.21
CA TYR A 7 31.32 0.51 3.08
C TYR A 7 30.44 -0.72 2.90
N LEU A 8 30.66 -1.75 3.73
CA LEU A 8 29.71 -2.84 3.90
C LEU A 8 28.44 -2.23 4.50
N LEU A 9 27.35 -2.23 3.74
CA LEU A 9 26.02 -1.95 4.28
C LEU A 9 25.72 -2.97 5.40
N PRO A 10 25.10 -2.56 6.51
CA PRO A 10 24.71 -3.48 7.55
C PRO A 10 23.80 -4.57 6.95
N PRO A 11 23.93 -5.83 7.37
CA PRO A 11 23.04 -6.88 6.91
C PRO A 11 21.59 -6.48 7.22
N PRO A 12 20.62 -6.83 6.34
CA PRO A 12 19.22 -6.60 6.64
C PRO A 12 18.88 -7.27 7.98
N PRO A 13 17.98 -6.67 8.79
CA PRO A 13 17.64 -7.20 10.10
C PRO A 13 17.21 -8.67 9.98
N THR A 14 17.95 -9.56 10.65
CA THR A 14 17.59 -10.97 10.74
C THR A 14 16.48 -11.12 11.77
N HIS A 15 15.26 -11.37 11.31
CA HIS A 15 14.11 -11.59 12.18
C HIS A 15 14.27 -12.89 12.97
N THR A 16 14.12 -12.79 14.29
CA THR A 16 13.93 -13.95 15.17
C THR A 16 12.51 -14.49 14.94
N HIS A 17 12.38 -15.81 14.80
CA HIS A 17 11.15 -16.54 14.43
C HIS A 17 9.95 -16.44 15.43
N ASN A 18 9.88 -15.43 16.31
CA ASN A 18 8.91 -15.38 17.41
C ASN A 18 7.93 -14.19 17.41
N GLU A 19 8.09 -13.20 16.52
CA GLU A 19 7.12 -12.09 16.39
C GLU A 19 6.31 -12.23 15.09
N SER A 20 5.01 -12.01 15.17
CA SER A 20 4.13 -12.00 14.00
C SER A 20 4.54 -10.90 13.00
N ARG A 21 4.48 -11.22 11.71
CA ARG A 21 4.83 -10.28 10.64
C ARG A 21 3.85 -9.13 10.56
N LYS A 22 4.34 -7.90 10.43
CA LYS A 22 3.51 -6.70 10.19
C LYS A 22 3.27 -6.51 8.69
N ILE A 23 2.03 -6.61 8.25
CA ILE A 23 1.62 -6.52 6.86
C ILE A 23 0.78 -5.26 6.65
N LEU A 24 1.18 -4.42 5.69
CA LEU A 24 0.41 -3.25 5.28
C LEU A 24 -0.15 -3.44 3.87
N CYS A 25 -1.46 -3.48 3.75
CA CYS A 25 -2.17 -3.48 2.48
C CYS A 25 -2.51 -2.04 2.08
N ALA A 26 -1.84 -1.49 1.06
CA ALA A 26 -2.12 -0.17 0.49
C ALA A 26 -2.95 -0.30 -0.79
N ILE A 27 -4.24 0.02 -0.70
CA ILE A 27 -5.20 -0.24 -1.76
C ILE A 27 -5.72 1.09 -2.32
N GLY A 28 -5.26 1.45 -3.51
CA GLY A 28 -5.74 2.64 -4.23
C GLY A 28 -6.91 2.36 -5.19
N SER A 29 -7.17 1.09 -5.51
CA SER A 29 -8.34 0.73 -6.34
C SER A 29 -9.66 0.85 -5.58
N ILE A 30 -10.68 1.39 -6.25
CA ILE A 30 -12.08 1.46 -5.80
C ILE A 30 -13.01 0.50 -6.57
N SER A 31 -12.44 -0.51 -7.23
CA SER A 31 -13.23 -1.46 -8.03
C SER A 31 -14.15 -2.34 -7.17
N HIS A 32 -15.22 -2.87 -7.79
CA HIS A 32 -16.12 -3.84 -7.14
C HIS A 32 -15.37 -5.06 -6.61
N THR A 33 -14.42 -5.59 -7.39
CA THR A 33 -13.58 -6.73 -6.99
C THR A 33 -12.77 -6.40 -5.72
N THR A 34 -12.18 -5.21 -5.65
CA THR A 34 -11.44 -4.77 -4.46
C THR A 34 -12.36 -4.61 -3.25
N ALA A 35 -13.55 -4.04 -3.43
CA ALA A 35 -14.53 -3.89 -2.35
C ALA A 35 -14.95 -5.26 -1.78
N LEU A 36 -15.22 -6.22 -2.67
CA LEU A 36 -15.55 -7.60 -2.28
C LEU A 36 -14.38 -8.27 -1.54
N GLN A 37 -13.15 -8.10 -2.00
CA GLN A 37 -11.96 -8.65 -1.35
C GLN A 37 -11.75 -8.10 0.06
N VAL A 38 -11.88 -6.78 0.25
CA VAL A 38 -11.73 -6.13 1.56
C VAL A 38 -12.86 -6.56 2.51
N LYS A 39 -14.10 -6.65 2.02
CA LYS A 39 -15.21 -7.19 2.80
C LYS A 39 -14.97 -8.63 3.23
N THR A 40 -14.48 -9.47 2.33
CA THR A 40 -14.28 -10.90 2.57
C THR A 40 -13.18 -11.14 3.60
N ILE A 41 -12.03 -10.45 3.50
CA ILE A 41 -10.96 -10.60 4.52
C ILE A 41 -11.39 -10.07 5.89
N HIS A 42 -12.23 -9.03 5.96
CA HIS A 42 -12.73 -8.51 7.23
C HIS A 42 -13.60 -9.52 7.99
N GLN A 43 -14.29 -10.41 7.27
CA GLN A 43 -15.07 -11.51 7.86
C GLN A 43 -14.19 -12.69 8.29
N TYR A 44 -13.00 -12.84 7.70
CA TYR A 44 -12.11 -13.98 7.90
C TYR A 44 -10.95 -13.73 8.88
N ARG A 45 -10.46 -12.48 8.98
CA ARG A 45 -9.28 -12.11 9.78
C ARG A 45 -9.56 -10.88 10.63
N LYS A 46 -8.91 -10.83 11.81
CA LYS A 46 -8.81 -9.58 12.59
C LYS A 46 -7.82 -8.65 11.88
N ILE A 47 -8.34 -7.58 11.30
CA ILE A 47 -7.56 -6.59 10.55
C ILE A 47 -7.79 -5.19 11.12
N GLY A 48 -6.75 -4.37 11.12
CA GLY A 48 -6.88 -2.93 11.31
C GLY A 48 -7.32 -2.30 10.00
N LEU A 49 -8.57 -1.84 9.90
CA LEU A 49 -9.06 -1.10 8.73
C LEU A 49 -8.81 0.39 8.95
N ILE A 50 -8.15 1.04 7.98
CA ILE A 50 -7.89 2.47 7.92
C ILE A 50 -8.51 3.00 6.63
N ARG A 51 -9.24 4.12 6.73
CA ARG A 51 -9.94 4.71 5.60
C ARG A 51 -9.52 6.16 5.42
N PHE A 52 -8.93 6.47 4.28
CA PHE A 52 -8.58 7.85 3.93
C PHE A 52 -9.67 8.50 3.09
N ARG A 53 -9.79 9.82 3.21
CA ARG A 53 -10.69 10.63 2.40
C ARG A 53 -9.92 11.19 1.20
N PRO A 54 -10.19 10.73 -0.03
CA PRO A 54 -9.47 11.22 -1.21
C PRO A 54 -9.67 12.72 -1.42
N GLU A 55 -10.78 13.31 -0.97
CA GLU A 55 -11.02 14.76 -1.02
C GLU A 55 -9.96 15.52 -0.21
N ASN A 56 -9.65 15.03 0.99
CA ASN A 56 -8.61 15.62 1.84
C ASN A 56 -7.22 15.43 1.24
N LEU A 57 -6.98 14.32 0.53
CA LEU A 57 -5.76 14.09 -0.24
C LEU A 57 -5.72 14.88 -1.56
N ILE A 58 -6.75 15.62 -1.96
CA ILE A 58 -6.71 16.51 -3.14
C ILE A 58 -6.53 17.96 -2.68
N ASP A 59 -7.23 18.36 -1.62
CA ASP A 59 -7.22 19.72 -1.10
C ASP A 59 -5.83 20.15 -0.60
N SER A 60 -5.31 21.27 -1.13
CA SER A 60 -3.98 21.80 -0.82
C SER A 60 -3.82 22.27 0.63
N SER A 61 -4.91 22.57 1.33
CA SER A 61 -4.91 22.96 2.74
C SER A 61 -5.05 21.77 3.70
N LEU A 62 -5.55 20.63 3.22
CA LEU A 62 -5.85 19.46 4.06
C LEU A 62 -4.88 18.30 3.88
N TYR A 63 -4.18 18.20 2.75
CA TYR A 63 -3.43 16.98 2.41
C TYR A 63 -2.35 16.62 3.44
N ASP A 64 -1.63 17.59 4.00
CA ASP A 64 -0.60 17.32 5.00
C ASP A 64 -1.21 16.75 6.28
N ASN A 65 -2.39 17.25 6.68
CA ASN A 65 -3.13 16.73 7.82
C ASN A 65 -3.65 15.32 7.56
N GLU A 66 -4.20 15.06 6.38
CA GLU A 66 -4.69 13.73 6.01
C GLU A 66 -3.57 12.70 5.95
N ILE A 67 -2.41 13.04 5.38
CA ILE A 67 -1.22 12.17 5.40
C ILE A 67 -0.82 11.86 6.85
N ASN A 68 -0.79 12.86 7.73
CA ASN A 68 -0.46 12.63 9.14
C ASN A 68 -1.51 11.78 9.86
N ASN A 69 -2.80 11.94 9.55
CA ASN A 69 -3.88 11.10 10.08
C ASN A 69 -3.70 9.65 9.65
N ILE A 70 -3.47 9.39 8.36
CA ILE A 70 -3.20 8.06 7.81
C ILE A 70 -2.02 7.41 8.54
N VAL A 71 -0.89 8.14 8.63
CA VAL A 71 0.32 7.66 9.27
C VAL A 71 0.07 7.31 10.74
N ASN A 72 -0.55 8.20 11.49
CA ASN A 72 -0.82 7.99 12.91
C ASN A 72 -1.80 6.85 13.16
N GLU A 73 -2.86 6.74 12.34
CA GLU A 73 -3.84 5.67 12.47
C GLU A 73 -3.24 4.30 12.16
N VAL A 74 -2.40 4.18 11.11
CA VAL A 74 -1.69 2.92 10.82
C VAL A 74 -0.75 2.53 11.95
N ILE A 75 0.01 3.48 12.49
CA ILE A 75 0.91 3.25 13.64
C ILE A 75 0.12 2.77 14.85
N ASP A 76 -1.02 3.40 15.14
CA ASP A 76 -1.86 3.02 16.26
C ASP A 76 -2.49 1.63 16.07
N LYS A 77 -3.02 1.34 14.88
CA LYS A 77 -3.58 0.01 14.55
C LYS A 77 -2.52 -1.08 14.66
N PHE A 78 -1.28 -0.85 14.27
CA PHE A 78 -0.22 -1.85 14.41
C PHE A 78 0.11 -2.23 15.86
N LYS A 79 -0.35 -1.47 16.87
CA LYS A 79 -0.26 -1.87 18.28
C LYS A 79 -1.18 -3.06 18.62
N SER A 80 -2.27 -3.25 17.89
CA SER A 80 -3.30 -4.27 18.18
C SER A 80 -3.55 -5.24 17.02
N PHE A 81 -3.05 -4.91 15.83
CA PHE A 81 -3.24 -5.71 14.63
C PHE A 81 -1.90 -5.98 13.95
N ASP A 82 -1.75 -7.16 13.37
CA ASP A 82 -0.59 -7.52 12.55
C ASP A 82 -0.80 -7.18 11.07
N ILE A 83 -2.08 -7.12 10.65
CA ILE A 83 -2.48 -6.80 9.30
C ILE A 83 -3.29 -5.50 9.34
N CYS A 84 -2.81 -4.49 8.63
CA CYS A 84 -3.51 -3.23 8.44
C CYS A 84 -3.86 -3.04 6.96
N ILE A 85 -5.10 -2.61 6.69
CA ILE A 85 -5.62 -2.36 5.35
C ILE A 85 -5.97 -0.88 5.23
N LEU A 86 -5.23 -0.17 4.39
CA LEU A 86 -5.46 1.24 4.04
C LEU A 86 -6.20 1.31 2.71
N VAL A 87 -7.42 1.82 2.74
CA VAL A 87 -8.32 1.94 1.58
C VAL A 87 -8.94 3.33 1.50
N SER A 88 -9.42 3.72 0.32
CA SER A 88 -10.24 4.92 0.18
C SER A 88 -11.62 4.70 0.82
N GLU A 89 -12.15 5.72 1.50
CA GLU A 89 -13.55 5.74 1.97
C GLU A 89 -14.56 5.52 0.83
N ASN A 90 -14.20 5.92 -0.40
CA ASN A 90 -15.05 5.74 -1.59
C ASN A 90 -15.29 4.28 -1.96
N LEU A 91 -14.46 3.35 -1.48
CA LEU A 91 -14.66 1.91 -1.70
C LEU A 91 -16.01 1.43 -1.14
N TYR A 92 -16.57 2.14 -0.16
CA TYR A 92 -17.80 1.79 0.55
C TYR A 92 -19.00 2.65 0.17
N ARG A 93 -18.85 3.60 -0.76
CA ARG A 93 -19.99 4.44 -1.18
C ARG A 93 -20.79 3.72 -2.26
N ASP A 94 -22.12 3.73 -2.12
CA ASP A 94 -23.04 3.22 -3.15
C ASP A 94 -22.87 3.97 -4.49
N LYS A 95 -22.53 5.26 -4.41
CA LYS A 95 -22.01 6.07 -5.51
C LYS A 95 -20.59 6.51 -5.13
N PRO A 96 -19.51 5.92 -5.71
CA PRO A 96 -18.15 6.42 -5.54
C PRO A 96 -18.12 7.93 -5.84
N LEU A 97 -17.14 8.68 -5.31
CA LEU A 97 -16.97 10.07 -5.75
C LEU A 97 -16.99 10.08 -7.27
N ASP A 98 -17.94 10.84 -7.78
CA ASP A 98 -18.12 11.06 -9.18
C ASP A 98 -17.00 12.04 -9.57
N PHE A 99 -15.83 11.47 -9.87
CA PHE A 99 -14.70 12.27 -10.33
C PHE A 99 -15.08 13.00 -11.62
N ASP A 100 -16.05 12.52 -12.39
CA ASP A 100 -16.62 13.27 -13.52
C ASP A 100 -17.33 14.53 -13.02
N GLU A 101 -18.15 14.45 -11.97
CA GLU A 101 -18.82 15.62 -11.36
C GLU A 101 -17.81 16.62 -10.78
N ILE A 102 -16.77 16.15 -10.08
CA ILE A 102 -15.68 17.03 -9.59
C ILE A 102 -14.93 17.64 -10.77
N ALA A 103 -14.56 16.87 -11.79
CA ALA A 103 -13.83 17.32 -12.97
C ALA A 103 -14.64 18.34 -13.78
N LEU A 104 -15.94 18.12 -13.94
CA LEU A 104 -16.88 19.02 -14.62
C LEU A 104 -17.00 20.36 -13.88
N ILE A 105 -17.10 20.34 -12.55
CA ILE A 105 -17.25 21.55 -11.73
C ILE A 105 -15.93 22.31 -11.60
N SER A 106 -14.80 21.61 -11.49
CA SER A 106 -13.49 22.20 -11.20
C SER A 106 -12.58 22.38 -12.43
N LYS A 107 -12.96 21.85 -13.61
CA LYS A 107 -12.13 21.75 -14.83
C LYS A 107 -10.80 21.01 -14.63
N ILE A 108 -10.73 20.12 -13.63
CA ILE A 108 -9.52 19.35 -13.33
C ILE A 108 -9.64 17.98 -14.00
N ASP A 109 -8.56 17.54 -14.64
CA ASP A 109 -8.45 16.22 -15.25
C ASP A 109 -8.55 15.10 -14.18
N ILE A 110 -9.40 14.10 -14.44
CA ILE A 110 -9.60 12.93 -13.56
C ILE A 110 -8.29 12.16 -13.40
N GLU A 111 -7.50 12.08 -14.46
CA GLU A 111 -6.20 11.43 -14.43
C GLU A 111 -5.23 12.18 -13.49
N TYR A 112 -5.28 13.52 -13.50
CA TYR A 112 -4.51 14.34 -12.58
C TYR A 112 -4.92 14.11 -11.12
N LEU A 113 -6.23 14.08 -10.82
CA LEU A 113 -6.71 13.82 -9.46
C LEU A 113 -6.33 12.43 -8.96
N SER A 114 -6.48 11.40 -9.81
CA SER A 114 -6.05 10.04 -9.50
C SER A 114 -4.55 9.98 -9.22
N ASN A 115 -3.73 10.63 -10.05
CA ASN A 115 -2.28 10.70 -9.85
C ASN A 115 -1.91 11.38 -8.53
N LEU A 116 -2.58 12.49 -8.19
CA LEU A 116 -2.34 13.24 -6.96
C LEU A 116 -2.67 12.42 -5.71
N ILE A 117 -3.79 11.69 -5.73
CA ILE A 117 -4.16 10.77 -4.65
C ILE A 117 -3.11 9.67 -4.49
N ASN A 118 -2.70 9.03 -5.59
CA ASN A 118 -1.72 7.94 -5.54
C ASN A 118 -0.34 8.43 -5.06
N GLU A 119 0.08 9.63 -5.44
CA GLU A 119 1.32 10.24 -4.96
C GLU A 119 1.26 10.50 -3.45
N ARG A 120 0.19 11.13 -2.96
CA ARG A 120 0.04 11.42 -1.53
C ARG A 120 -0.18 10.17 -0.67
N LEU A 121 -0.83 9.15 -1.23
CA LEU A 121 -0.88 7.81 -0.64
C LEU A 121 0.52 7.20 -0.54
N ALA A 122 1.33 7.27 -1.61
CA ALA A 122 2.70 6.77 -1.60
C ALA A 122 3.56 7.49 -0.54
N ILE A 123 3.47 8.83 -0.43
CA ILE A 123 4.12 9.61 0.62
C ILE A 123 3.73 9.09 2.01
N SER A 124 2.44 8.80 2.22
CA SER A 124 1.95 8.22 3.48
C SER A 124 2.61 6.88 3.78
N ILE A 125 2.70 5.98 2.80
CA ILE A 125 3.39 4.68 2.95
C ILE A 125 4.87 4.88 3.30
N GLY A 126 5.58 5.79 2.63
CA GLY A 126 6.97 6.12 2.96
C GLY A 126 7.12 6.56 4.42
N LYS A 127 6.28 7.51 4.88
CA LYS A 127 6.29 7.99 6.26
C LYS A 127 5.94 6.89 7.29
N ILE A 128 5.06 5.95 6.94
CA ILE A 128 4.74 4.80 7.80
C ILE A 128 5.97 3.90 7.95
N LEU A 129 6.60 3.53 6.84
CA LEU A 129 7.79 2.66 6.83
C LEU A 129 9.01 3.25 7.53
N GLU A 130 9.05 4.58 7.73
CA GLU A 130 10.08 5.24 8.52
C GLU A 130 9.84 5.16 10.02
N LYS A 131 8.57 5.02 10.45
CA LYS A 131 8.16 5.15 11.85
C LYS A 131 7.86 3.82 12.52
N VAL A 132 7.44 2.81 11.76
CA VAL A 132 7.07 1.50 12.29
C VAL A 132 7.58 0.38 11.40
N ARG A 133 7.82 -0.78 12.02
CA ARG A 133 8.17 -2.01 11.32
C ARG A 133 7.01 -2.45 10.42
N VAL A 134 7.31 -2.69 9.16
CA VAL A 134 6.44 -3.35 8.19
C VAL A 134 7.29 -4.38 7.46
N ASP A 135 6.91 -5.64 7.55
CA ASP A 135 7.65 -6.76 6.99
C ASP A 135 7.21 -7.10 5.57
N ALA A 136 6.00 -6.67 5.18
CA ALA A 136 5.51 -6.85 3.82
C ALA A 136 4.47 -5.81 3.43
N LEU A 137 4.47 -5.48 2.14
CA LEU A 137 3.45 -4.69 1.49
C LEU A 137 2.54 -5.57 0.63
N TYR A 138 1.27 -5.21 0.60
CA TYR A 138 0.36 -5.62 -0.46
C TYR A 138 -0.17 -4.37 -1.14
N THR A 139 -0.19 -4.33 -2.47
CA THR A 139 -0.73 -3.21 -3.25
C THR A 139 -1.78 -3.67 -4.26
N SER A 140 -2.81 -2.84 -4.43
CA SER A 140 -3.89 -3.09 -5.41
C SER A 140 -4.21 -1.81 -6.17
N GLY A 141 -3.87 -1.81 -7.46
CA GLY A 141 -3.88 -0.64 -8.36
C GLY A 141 -2.50 -0.40 -8.97
N GLY A 142 -2.42 -0.32 -10.31
CA GLY A 142 -1.15 -0.16 -11.03
C GLY A 142 -0.44 1.13 -10.67
N ASP A 143 -1.16 2.26 -10.76
CA ASP A 143 -0.62 3.59 -10.44
C ASP A 143 -0.19 3.68 -8.97
N THR A 144 -0.97 3.09 -8.07
CA THR A 144 -0.62 3.01 -6.64
C THR A 144 0.72 2.30 -6.43
N THR A 145 0.90 1.12 -7.04
CA THR A 145 2.16 0.37 -6.93
C THR A 145 3.33 1.17 -7.50
N ILE A 146 3.17 1.79 -8.67
CA ILE A 146 4.22 2.59 -9.33
C ILE A 146 4.63 3.76 -8.44
N LYS A 147 3.67 4.54 -7.91
CA LYS A 147 3.96 5.69 -7.04
C LYS A 147 4.61 5.26 -5.73
N ILE A 148 4.18 4.16 -5.12
CA ILE A 148 4.82 3.61 -3.91
C ILE A 148 6.28 3.23 -4.23
N CYS A 149 6.53 2.48 -5.30
CA CYS A 149 7.90 2.08 -5.65
C CYS A 149 8.80 3.29 -5.88
N SER A 150 8.28 4.30 -6.60
CA SER A 150 8.99 5.56 -6.83
C SER A 150 9.28 6.31 -5.53
N GLN A 151 8.31 6.43 -4.62
CA GLN A 151 8.48 7.11 -3.33
C GLN A 151 9.53 6.41 -2.45
N LEU A 152 9.62 5.08 -2.53
CA LEU A 152 10.59 4.30 -1.75
C LEU A 152 11.99 4.26 -2.38
N ASN A 153 12.20 5.00 -3.48
CA ASN A 153 13.42 4.96 -4.29
C ASN A 153 13.80 3.52 -4.70
N SER A 154 12.80 2.66 -4.91
CA SER A 154 13.02 1.32 -5.43
C SER A 154 13.19 1.43 -6.95
N CYS A 155 14.29 0.88 -7.45
CA CYS A 155 14.61 0.92 -8.87
C CYS A 155 13.73 -0.04 -9.67
N ASN A 156 13.39 -1.21 -9.09
CA ASN A 156 12.66 -2.28 -9.76
C ASN A 156 11.93 -3.18 -8.75
N LEU A 157 10.97 -3.98 -9.25
CA LEU A 157 10.44 -5.14 -8.55
C LEU A 157 11.21 -6.39 -8.99
N ASP A 158 11.90 -7.05 -8.06
CA ASP A 158 12.50 -8.36 -8.30
C ASP A 158 11.40 -9.43 -8.20
N ILE A 159 10.81 -9.76 -9.35
CA ILE A 159 9.70 -10.71 -9.46
C ILE A 159 10.20 -12.10 -9.08
N GLN A 160 9.62 -12.66 -8.02
CA GLN A 160 9.96 -14.00 -7.57
C GLN A 160 9.09 -15.03 -8.31
N TYR A 161 7.76 -14.86 -8.25
CA TYR A 161 6.78 -15.70 -8.93
C TYR A 161 5.37 -15.10 -8.87
N SER A 162 4.48 -15.63 -9.71
CA SER A 162 3.04 -15.36 -9.60
C SER A 162 2.42 -16.27 -8.55
N ILE A 163 1.60 -15.72 -7.65
CA ILE A 163 0.83 -16.50 -6.67
C ILE A 163 -0.35 -17.17 -7.36
N PHE A 164 -1.00 -16.43 -8.26
CA PHE A 164 -2.05 -16.86 -9.20
C PHE A 164 -2.11 -15.85 -10.35
N PRO A 165 -2.88 -16.08 -11.43
CA PRO A 165 -2.84 -15.24 -12.63
C PRO A 165 -2.97 -13.74 -12.32
N LEU A 166 -2.01 -12.96 -12.85
CA LEU A 166 -1.94 -11.50 -12.70
C LEU A 166 -1.70 -10.98 -11.26
N VAL A 167 -1.32 -11.86 -10.32
CA VAL A 167 -0.93 -11.49 -8.95
C VAL A 167 0.49 -11.96 -8.67
N VAL A 168 1.37 -11.00 -8.44
CA VAL A 168 2.82 -11.24 -8.39
C VAL A 168 3.34 -11.00 -6.98
N TYR A 169 4.14 -11.94 -6.50
CA TYR A 169 5.03 -11.75 -5.37
C TYR A 169 6.41 -11.34 -5.86
N ALA A 170 6.92 -10.25 -5.31
CA ALA A 170 8.20 -9.66 -5.63
C ALA A 170 8.90 -9.19 -4.36
N LYS A 171 10.18 -8.86 -4.50
CA LYS A 171 10.91 -8.07 -3.51
C LYS A 171 11.22 -6.70 -4.08
N LEU A 172 11.15 -5.66 -3.25
CA LEU A 172 11.67 -4.35 -3.65
C LEU A 172 13.17 -4.45 -3.93
N SER A 173 13.61 -3.90 -5.05
CA SER A 173 15.01 -3.86 -5.44
C SER A 173 15.49 -2.40 -5.50
N GLY A 174 16.62 -2.11 -4.87
CA GLY A 174 17.14 -0.75 -4.70
C GLY A 174 16.49 0.06 -3.58
N GLY A 175 17.12 1.18 -3.22
CA GLY A 175 16.66 2.08 -2.18
C GLY A 175 16.83 1.54 -0.75
N LYS A 176 16.27 2.26 0.22
CA LYS A 176 16.36 1.94 1.66
C LYS A 176 15.63 0.65 2.04
N TYR A 177 14.61 0.28 1.27
CA TYR A 177 13.72 -0.86 1.55
C TYR A 177 14.01 -2.07 0.66
N GLN A 178 15.24 -2.19 0.17
CA GLN A 178 15.67 -3.36 -0.61
C GLN A 178 15.38 -4.66 0.14
N GLY A 179 14.79 -5.62 -0.56
CA GLY A 179 14.43 -6.93 -0.02
C GLY A 179 13.07 -6.98 0.66
N LEU A 180 12.37 -5.86 0.84
CA LEU A 180 11.01 -5.82 1.40
C LEU A 180 10.05 -6.63 0.53
N ASP A 181 9.29 -7.53 1.16
CA ASP A 181 8.31 -8.35 0.48
C ASP A 181 7.14 -7.50 -0.04
N LEU A 182 6.76 -7.70 -1.29
CA LEU A 182 5.64 -7.02 -1.94
C LEU A 182 4.79 -8.04 -2.70
N ILE A 183 3.49 -7.99 -2.48
CA ILE A 183 2.52 -8.53 -3.45
C ILE A 183 1.85 -7.35 -4.16
N THR A 184 1.73 -7.42 -5.48
CA THR A 184 0.99 -6.42 -6.26
C THR A 184 0.01 -7.07 -7.21
N LYS A 185 -1.12 -6.40 -7.44
CA LYS A 185 -2.09 -6.75 -8.48
C LYS A 185 -2.85 -5.55 -9.04
N GLY A 186 -3.47 -5.73 -10.19
CA GLY A 186 -4.48 -4.81 -10.71
C GLY A 186 -5.73 -4.78 -9.83
N GLY A 187 -6.44 -3.64 -9.81
CA GLY A 187 -7.63 -3.46 -8.97
C GLY A 187 -8.73 -4.51 -9.19
N GLY A 188 -9.05 -4.79 -10.46
CA GLY A 188 -10.06 -5.77 -10.87
C GLY A 188 -9.58 -7.23 -10.91
N VAL A 189 -8.33 -7.50 -10.52
CA VAL A 189 -7.74 -8.84 -10.61
C VAL A 189 -8.12 -9.68 -9.38
N GLY A 190 -8.41 -10.96 -9.63
CA GLY A 190 -8.66 -11.98 -8.61
C GLY A 190 -10.14 -12.14 -8.25
N ASP A 191 -10.39 -13.10 -7.37
CA ASP A 191 -11.68 -13.41 -6.76
C ASP A 191 -11.84 -12.74 -5.39
N ALA A 192 -12.97 -13.01 -4.70
CA ALA A 192 -13.26 -12.50 -3.36
C ALA A 192 -12.22 -12.90 -2.30
N GLU A 193 -11.57 -14.05 -2.47
CA GLU A 193 -10.62 -14.61 -1.52
C GLU A 193 -9.16 -14.21 -1.82
N SER A 194 -8.92 -13.55 -2.94
CA SER A 194 -7.56 -13.27 -3.41
C SER A 194 -6.74 -12.48 -2.41
N LEU A 195 -7.34 -11.49 -1.74
CA LEU A 195 -6.65 -10.74 -0.68
C LEU A 195 -6.31 -11.61 0.53
N ILE A 196 -7.19 -12.56 0.91
CA ILE A 196 -6.91 -13.54 1.97
C ILE A 196 -5.71 -14.39 1.57
N LYS A 197 -5.74 -14.97 0.36
CA LYS A 197 -4.66 -15.83 -0.15
C LYS A 197 -3.31 -15.10 -0.16
N CYS A 198 -3.30 -13.83 -0.58
CA CYS A 198 -2.10 -13.00 -0.57
C CYS A 198 -1.59 -12.69 0.84
N VAL A 199 -2.48 -12.30 1.76
CA VAL A 199 -2.09 -11.98 3.14
C VAL A 199 -1.61 -13.23 3.87
N ASP A 200 -2.31 -14.36 3.73
CA ASP A 200 -1.92 -15.64 4.33
C ASP A 200 -0.55 -16.11 3.81
N PHE A 201 -0.29 -15.92 2.51
CA PHE A 201 1.02 -16.17 1.94
C PHE A 201 2.11 -15.30 2.60
N LEU A 202 1.87 -13.99 2.80
CA LEU A 202 2.84 -13.08 3.42
C LEU A 202 3.09 -13.39 4.90
N ILE A 203 2.09 -13.93 5.61
CA ILE A 203 2.25 -14.38 6.99
C ILE A 203 3.27 -15.52 7.09
N HIS A 204 3.29 -16.42 6.11
CA HIS A 204 4.11 -17.64 6.13
C HIS A 204 5.46 -17.51 5.40
N LYS A 205 5.86 -16.30 5.02
CA LYS A 205 7.18 -16.00 4.46
C LYS A 205 8.26 -15.89 5.53
#